data_AF-A0A511YFC9-F1
#
_entry.id   AF-A0A511YFC9-F1
#
_cell.length_a   1.000
_cell.length_b   1.000
_cell.length_c   1.000
_cell.angle_alpha   90.00
_cell.angle_beta   90.00
_cell.angle_gamma   90.00
#
_symmetry.space_group_name_H-M   'P 1'
#
loop_
_entity.id
_entity.type
_entity.pdbx_description
1 polymer ?
#
loop_
_entity_poly.entity_id
_entity_poly.type
_entity_poly.pdbx_seq_one_letter_code
_entity_poly.pdbx_strand_id
1 'polypeptide(L)'
;MTKSAGLLIIKNSKVLLVKPRHMASDNNWSIPKGLIDKPSDRNIIETAIRETFEETGILIPKDKIDPSKRSLISYVDSKGILSKIIFYFVVEISDKEYNQYKISNDFDSSEIEAIAFFSAREARKKVYWKQQSVLNFLKADSFCINELELLIKLGYIYKVKHPVFPIWLYNITRKCKLHKNWNYTTLSCRGLILDDSGRIIARPFKKFFERHEIYPEVLNLLYKPIYSADKWDGALGVMYKYKNNYYICSKNNFNHYIGTIATDAFYNQLRHLNIKDLKDYTILFEIITLKNPFTINYTVADTIFPIAVINNKSAKNDFTRLEELEKVCVESTIKEGFVDIYEDGTMIKNKLPDFMNEYKKLKKLKEISFVRNSDKITGSLLDRKKIMDHSFNNLLTNLTQFFLSENEMYSEKLIFWL
;
A
#
# COMPACT_ATOMS: atom_id res chain seq x y z
N MET A 1 -9.23 -23.61 6.81
CA MET A 1 -9.17 -22.14 6.84
C MET A 1 -10.59 -21.62 6.69
N THR A 2 -11.08 -20.89 7.68
CA THR A 2 -12.44 -20.34 7.70
C THR A 2 -12.50 -19.03 6.90
N LYS A 3 -13.58 -18.79 6.17
CA LYS A 3 -13.81 -17.50 5.49
C LYS A 3 -15.12 -16.90 5.98
N SER A 4 -15.09 -15.61 6.23
CA SER A 4 -16.24 -14.86 6.72
C SER A 4 -16.42 -13.55 5.96
N ALA A 5 -17.65 -13.05 5.90
CA ALA A 5 -17.96 -11.74 5.34
C ALA A 5 -18.88 -10.95 6.28
N GLY A 6 -18.84 -9.63 6.20
CA GLY A 6 -19.68 -8.74 7.01
C GLY A 6 -19.64 -7.29 6.54
N LEU A 7 -20.49 -6.44 7.11
CA LEU A 7 -20.54 -5.02 6.79
C LEU A 7 -19.94 -4.17 7.91
N LEU A 8 -19.06 -3.25 7.54
CA LEU A 8 -18.65 -2.14 8.39
C LEU A 8 -19.64 -0.99 8.17
N ILE A 9 -20.63 -0.88 9.04
CA ILE A 9 -21.64 0.18 8.97
C ILE A 9 -21.12 1.42 9.70
N ILE A 10 -21.06 2.54 8.98
CA ILE A 10 -20.68 3.85 9.49
C ILE A 10 -21.89 4.79 9.44
N LYS A 11 -22.20 5.43 10.57
CA LYS A 11 -23.27 6.41 10.70
C LYS A 11 -22.75 7.61 11.49
N ASN A 12 -22.83 8.82 10.93
CA ASN A 12 -22.33 10.05 11.56
C ASN A 12 -20.88 9.92 12.09
N SER A 13 -19.98 9.37 11.26
CA SER A 13 -18.59 9.09 11.62
C SER A 13 -18.39 8.15 12.82
N LYS A 14 -19.43 7.41 13.22
CA LYS A 14 -19.39 6.34 14.22
C LYS A 14 -19.56 4.98 13.53
N VAL A 15 -18.88 3.97 14.02
CA VAL A 15 -18.96 2.59 13.53
C VAL A 15 -19.89 1.76 14.39
N LEU A 16 -20.71 0.93 13.76
CA LEU A 16 -21.48 -0.11 14.44
C LEU A 16 -20.56 -1.23 14.90
N LEU A 17 -20.55 -1.51 16.20
CA LEU A 17 -19.91 -2.69 16.76
C LEU A 17 -20.94 -3.54 17.52
N VAL A 18 -20.63 -4.82 17.63
CA VAL A 18 -21.41 -5.81 18.37
C VAL A 18 -20.54 -6.43 19.47
N LYS A 19 -21.13 -6.67 20.64
CA LYS A 19 -20.48 -7.33 21.77
C LYS A 19 -20.86 -8.80 21.77
N PRO A 20 -19.91 -9.71 21.48
CA PRO A 20 -20.19 -11.14 21.56
C PRO A 20 -20.57 -11.56 22.98
N ARG A 21 -21.50 -12.50 23.12
CA ARG A 21 -21.81 -13.13 24.41
C ARG A 21 -20.59 -13.85 24.98
N HIS A 22 -20.56 -13.99 26.31
CA HIS A 22 -19.53 -14.72 27.06
C HIS A 22 -18.10 -14.14 26.97
N MET A 23 -17.93 -12.93 26.46
CA MET A 23 -16.68 -12.18 26.55
C MET A 23 -16.64 -11.37 27.85
N ALA A 24 -15.86 -11.84 28.82
CA ALA A 24 -15.71 -11.17 30.14
C ALA A 24 -15.12 -9.75 30.07
N SER A 25 -14.48 -9.39 28.96
CA SER A 25 -13.84 -8.09 28.77
C SER A 25 -14.69 -7.15 27.94
N ASP A 26 -14.86 -5.92 28.42
CA ASP A 26 -15.46 -4.81 27.67
C ASP A 26 -14.64 -4.37 26.44
N ASN A 27 -13.45 -4.95 26.23
CA ASN A 27 -12.49 -4.60 25.18
C ASN A 27 -12.40 -5.62 24.02
N ASN A 28 -13.48 -6.36 23.73
CA ASN A 28 -13.53 -7.34 22.64
C ASN A 28 -14.80 -7.22 21.77
N TRP A 29 -15.24 -5.99 21.53
CA TRP A 29 -16.29 -5.74 20.53
C TRP A 29 -15.79 -6.14 19.14
N SER A 30 -16.71 -6.56 18.29
CA SER A 30 -16.37 -6.98 16.93
C SER A 30 -17.21 -6.23 15.90
N ILE A 31 -16.78 -6.25 14.64
CA ILE A 31 -17.63 -5.84 13.53
C ILE A 31 -18.44 -7.08 13.09
N PRO A 32 -19.77 -6.93 12.83
CA PRO A 32 -20.64 -8.02 12.44
C PRO A 32 -20.09 -8.82 11.27
N LYS A 33 -20.17 -10.15 11.36
CA LYS A 33 -19.68 -11.07 10.31
C LYS A 33 -20.19 -12.48 10.56
N GLY A 34 -20.24 -13.28 9.51
CA GLY A 34 -20.39 -14.72 9.66
C GLY A 34 -19.82 -15.49 8.49
N LEU A 35 -20.13 -16.78 8.40
CA LEU A 35 -19.44 -17.70 7.51
C LEU A 35 -19.88 -17.52 6.05
N ILE A 36 -18.94 -17.73 5.12
CA ILE A 36 -19.26 -17.88 3.69
C ILE A 36 -19.53 -19.37 3.46
N ASP A 37 -20.71 -19.83 3.86
CA ASP A 37 -21.09 -21.25 3.88
C ASP A 37 -22.46 -21.56 3.27
N LYS A 38 -23.35 -20.56 3.10
CA LYS A 38 -24.66 -20.76 2.50
C LYS A 38 -24.58 -20.75 0.96
N PRO A 39 -24.92 -21.87 0.28
CA PRO A 39 -24.90 -21.93 -1.19
C PRO A 39 -25.90 -21.00 -1.88
N SER A 40 -26.92 -20.52 -1.15
CA SER A 40 -27.91 -19.55 -1.64
C SER A 40 -27.32 -18.16 -1.86
N ASP A 41 -26.22 -17.83 -1.19
CA ASP A 41 -25.54 -16.54 -1.38
C ASP A 41 -24.77 -16.57 -2.70
N ARG A 42 -25.14 -15.73 -3.67
CA ARG A 42 -24.52 -15.76 -5.00
C ARG A 42 -23.08 -15.24 -5.00
N ASN A 43 -22.73 -14.44 -4.00
CA ASN A 43 -21.39 -13.89 -3.81
C ASN A 43 -21.19 -13.41 -2.36
N ILE A 44 -19.95 -13.02 -2.04
CA ILE A 44 -19.58 -12.59 -0.69
C ILE A 44 -20.26 -11.31 -0.18
N ILE A 45 -20.82 -10.48 -1.06
CA ILE A 45 -21.59 -9.30 -0.65
C ILE A 45 -22.94 -9.75 -0.09
N GLU A 46 -23.59 -10.74 -0.72
CA GLU A 46 -24.86 -11.28 -0.21
C GLU A 46 -24.67 -11.96 1.14
N THR A 47 -23.56 -12.70 1.32
CA THR A 47 -23.17 -13.19 2.66
C THR A 47 -22.97 -12.04 3.65
N ALA A 48 -22.24 -10.98 3.28
CA ALA A 48 -22.02 -9.86 4.18
C ALA A 48 -23.33 -9.18 4.64
N ILE A 49 -24.27 -8.98 3.71
CA ILE A 49 -25.61 -8.43 4.00
C ILE A 49 -26.36 -9.36 4.96
N ARG A 50 -26.46 -10.64 4.61
CA ARG A 50 -27.22 -11.64 5.36
C ARG A 50 -26.69 -11.80 6.78
N GLU A 51 -25.39 -12.00 6.94
CA GLU A 51 -24.75 -12.18 8.26
C GLU A 51 -24.89 -10.91 9.12
N THR A 52 -24.74 -9.73 8.52
CA THR A 52 -24.96 -8.48 9.27
C THR A 52 -26.41 -8.34 9.70
N PHE A 53 -27.37 -8.73 8.85
CA PHE A 53 -28.79 -8.70 9.19
C PHE A 53 -29.14 -9.72 10.28
N GLU A 54 -28.69 -10.96 10.17
CA GLU A 54 -28.91 -12.02 11.16
C GLU A 54 -28.37 -11.59 12.54
N GLU A 55 -27.16 -11.02 12.60
CA GLU A 55 -26.53 -10.61 13.86
C GLU A 55 -27.14 -9.31 14.43
N THR A 56 -27.54 -8.34 13.57
CA THR A 56 -27.87 -6.97 14.03
C THR A 56 -29.30 -6.51 13.79
N GLY A 57 -30.08 -7.22 12.98
CA GLY A 57 -31.40 -6.78 12.51
C GLY A 57 -31.38 -5.62 11.50
N ILE A 58 -30.19 -5.25 10.98
CA ILE A 58 -30.03 -4.16 10.00
C ILE A 58 -29.83 -4.75 8.60
N LEU A 59 -30.81 -4.53 7.71
CA LEU A 59 -30.76 -5.02 6.33
C LEU A 59 -30.33 -3.90 5.38
N ILE A 60 -29.05 -3.92 4.97
CA ILE A 60 -28.51 -2.95 4.02
C ILE A 60 -28.87 -3.37 2.58
N PRO A 61 -29.50 -2.49 1.79
CA PRO A 61 -29.73 -2.74 0.37
C PRO A 61 -28.44 -2.97 -0.41
N LYS A 62 -28.45 -3.90 -1.36
CA LYS A 62 -27.25 -4.30 -2.12
C LYS A 62 -26.64 -3.16 -2.93
N ASP A 63 -27.46 -2.25 -3.44
CA ASP A 63 -27.05 -1.06 -4.22
C ASP A 63 -26.32 0.00 -3.36
N LYS A 64 -26.40 -0.08 -2.03
CA LYS A 64 -25.64 0.78 -1.10
C LYS A 64 -24.21 0.29 -0.86
N ILE A 65 -23.85 -0.90 -1.34
CA ILE A 65 -22.54 -1.49 -1.10
C ILE A 65 -21.63 -1.23 -2.29
N ASP A 66 -20.60 -0.42 -2.07
CA ASP A 66 -19.52 -0.19 -3.02
C ASP A 66 -18.41 -1.25 -2.83
N PRO A 67 -18.22 -2.19 -3.78
CA PRO A 67 -17.17 -3.21 -3.68
C PRO A 67 -15.76 -2.63 -3.60
N SER A 68 -15.55 -1.39 -4.07
CA SER A 68 -14.26 -0.68 -3.98
C SER A 68 -13.89 -0.32 -2.54
N LYS A 69 -14.89 -0.13 -1.68
CA LYS A 69 -14.70 0.16 -0.26
C LYS A 69 -14.72 -1.13 0.55
N ARG A 70 -13.70 -1.98 0.36
CA ARG A 70 -13.56 -3.23 1.12
C ARG A 70 -12.26 -3.31 1.92
N SER A 71 -12.30 -4.11 2.97
CA SER A 71 -11.14 -4.54 3.74
C SER A 71 -11.05 -6.06 3.76
N LEU A 72 -9.83 -6.59 3.81
CA LEU A 72 -9.55 -7.98 4.08
C LEU A 72 -8.80 -8.07 5.41
N ILE A 73 -9.03 -9.10 6.21
CA ILE A 73 -8.22 -9.38 7.41
C ILE A 73 -7.84 -10.85 7.45
N SER A 74 -6.53 -11.11 7.42
CA SER A 74 -5.95 -12.43 7.62
C SER A 74 -5.66 -12.70 9.10
N TYR A 75 -6.18 -13.80 9.62
CA TYR A 75 -5.86 -14.31 10.96
C TYR A 75 -4.77 -15.36 10.81
N VAL A 76 -3.56 -14.96 11.18
CA VAL A 76 -2.37 -15.80 11.10
C VAL A 76 -1.86 -16.06 12.51
N ASP A 77 -1.50 -17.29 12.81
CA ASP A 77 -0.88 -17.66 14.08
C ASP A 77 0.62 -17.29 14.13
N SER A 78 1.30 -17.65 15.22
CA SER A 78 2.73 -17.37 15.39
C SER A 78 3.63 -18.11 14.40
N LYS A 79 3.17 -19.26 13.86
CA LYS A 79 3.89 -20.09 12.88
C LYS A 79 3.64 -19.66 11.44
N GLY A 80 2.79 -18.67 11.21
CA GLY A 80 2.43 -18.24 9.85
C GLY A 80 1.28 -19.02 9.23
N ILE A 81 0.56 -19.84 10.01
CA ILE A 81 -0.57 -20.63 9.54
C ILE A 81 -1.81 -19.73 9.49
N LEU A 82 -2.39 -19.62 8.30
CA LEU A 82 -3.61 -18.85 8.05
C LEU A 82 -4.84 -19.66 8.47
N SER A 83 -5.51 -19.23 9.55
CA SER A 83 -6.67 -19.94 10.11
C SER A 83 -8.00 -19.36 9.65
N LYS A 84 -8.10 -18.02 9.51
CA LYS A 84 -9.33 -17.32 9.13
C LYS A 84 -9.06 -16.12 8.23
N ILE A 85 -9.99 -15.83 7.32
CA ILE A 85 -10.04 -14.59 6.54
C ILE A 85 -11.41 -13.94 6.77
N ILE A 86 -11.43 -12.63 6.89
CA ILE A 86 -12.66 -11.84 6.96
C ILE A 86 -12.65 -10.79 5.85
N PHE A 87 -13.74 -10.73 5.10
CA PHE A 87 -14.02 -9.68 4.12
C PHE A 87 -15.02 -8.70 4.72
N TYR A 88 -14.67 -7.42 4.74
CA TYR A 88 -15.57 -6.35 5.17
C TYR A 88 -15.88 -5.43 4.00
N PHE A 89 -17.14 -5.07 3.84
CA PHE A 89 -17.57 -3.99 2.94
C PHE A 89 -18.01 -2.80 3.77
N VAL A 90 -17.56 -1.62 3.40
CA VAL A 90 -17.84 -0.39 4.13
C VAL A 90 -19.09 0.26 3.56
N VAL A 91 -20.04 0.55 4.44
CA VAL A 91 -21.30 1.19 4.09
C VAL A 91 -21.47 2.41 4.99
N GLU A 92 -21.66 3.57 4.37
CA GLU A 92 -21.97 4.81 5.08
C GLU A 92 -23.47 5.07 4.93
N ILE A 93 -24.16 5.27 6.05
CA ILE A 93 -25.61 5.52 6.10
C ILE A 93 -25.92 6.74 6.95
N SER A 94 -27.01 7.43 6.60
CA SER A 94 -27.62 8.51 7.39
C SER A 94 -28.49 7.96 8.52
N ASP A 95 -28.92 8.82 9.45
CA ASP A 95 -29.88 8.43 10.49
C ASP A 95 -31.24 8.01 9.90
N LYS A 96 -31.68 8.65 8.81
CA LYS A 96 -32.91 8.29 8.11
C LYS A 96 -32.81 6.87 7.53
N GLU A 97 -31.70 6.58 6.85
CA GLU A 97 -31.44 5.25 6.29
C GLU A 97 -31.30 4.19 7.40
N TYR A 98 -30.65 4.51 8.51
CA TYR A 98 -30.56 3.60 9.66
C TYR A 98 -31.95 3.22 10.19
N ASN A 99 -32.84 4.20 10.39
CA ASN A 99 -34.21 3.93 10.86
C ASN A 99 -35.03 3.14 9.84
N GLN A 100 -34.75 3.29 8.55
CA GLN A 100 -35.39 2.51 7.48
C GLN A 100 -34.85 1.08 7.42
N TYR A 101 -33.55 0.89 7.60
CA TYR A 101 -32.88 -0.40 7.42
C TYR A 101 -32.84 -1.26 8.69
N LYS A 102 -33.09 -0.68 9.87
CA LYS A 102 -33.29 -1.43 11.12
C LYS A 102 -34.69 -2.04 11.12
N ILE A 103 -34.80 -3.24 10.54
CA ILE A 103 -36.08 -3.93 10.34
C ILE A 103 -36.53 -4.66 11.62
N SER A 104 -35.58 -5.14 12.41
CA SER A 104 -35.86 -5.80 13.68
C SER A 104 -35.18 -5.08 14.83
N ASN A 105 -35.88 -4.87 15.94
CA ASN A 105 -35.23 -4.47 17.20
C ASN A 105 -34.49 -5.64 17.84
N ASP A 106 -34.91 -6.86 17.53
CA ASP A 106 -34.23 -8.07 17.94
C ASP A 106 -32.91 -8.19 17.17
N PHE A 107 -31.90 -8.61 17.91
CA PHE A 107 -30.61 -9.05 17.39
C PHE A 107 -30.45 -10.52 17.75
N ASP A 108 -29.52 -11.24 17.12
CA ASP A 108 -29.25 -12.63 17.51
C ASP A 108 -28.68 -12.65 18.93
N SER A 109 -29.60 -12.73 19.88
CA SER A 109 -29.23 -12.71 21.28
C SER A 109 -28.37 -13.91 21.60
N SER A 110 -28.49 -15.05 20.89
CA SER A 110 -27.65 -16.22 21.14
C SER A 110 -26.16 -15.94 20.91
N GLU A 111 -25.80 -15.07 19.97
CA GLU A 111 -24.42 -14.74 19.62
C GLU A 111 -23.93 -13.46 20.30
N ILE A 112 -24.78 -12.43 20.41
CA ILE A 112 -24.37 -11.10 20.88
C ILE A 112 -25.24 -10.60 22.04
N GLU A 113 -24.65 -9.79 22.92
CA GLU A 113 -25.34 -9.21 24.08
C GLU A 113 -25.71 -7.73 23.89
N ALA A 114 -25.01 -7.02 23.01
CA ALA A 114 -25.22 -5.60 22.79
C ALA A 114 -24.74 -5.15 21.40
N ILE A 115 -25.36 -4.07 20.92
CA ILE A 115 -25.00 -3.37 19.68
C ILE A 115 -24.88 -1.88 20.00
N ALA A 116 -23.83 -1.22 19.51
CA ALA A 116 -23.68 0.22 19.70
C ALA A 116 -22.82 0.88 18.62
N PHE A 117 -23.06 2.19 18.41
CA PHE A 117 -22.24 3.03 17.55
C PHE A 117 -21.16 3.74 18.36
N PHE A 118 -19.91 3.63 17.91
CA PHE A 118 -18.75 4.23 18.56
C PHE A 118 -18.00 5.16 17.63
N SER A 119 -17.52 6.30 18.14
CA SER A 119 -16.55 7.12 17.42
C SER A 119 -15.27 6.32 17.15
N ALA A 120 -14.46 6.74 16.17
CA ALA A 120 -13.17 6.10 15.89
C ALA A 120 -12.26 5.99 17.14
N ARG A 121 -12.31 6.98 18.05
CA ARG A 121 -11.53 6.97 19.30
C ARG A 121 -12.02 5.91 20.28
N GLU A 122 -13.33 5.78 20.45
CA GLU A 122 -13.94 4.78 21.34
C GLU A 122 -13.77 3.37 20.77
N ALA A 123 -14.05 3.21 19.48
CA ALA A 123 -13.94 1.93 18.78
C ALA A 123 -12.53 1.34 18.88
N ARG A 124 -11.47 2.15 18.77
CA ARG A 124 -10.08 1.67 18.91
C ARG A 124 -9.75 1.09 20.29
N LYS A 125 -10.47 1.50 21.33
CA LYS A 125 -10.29 0.97 22.70
C LYS A 125 -11.08 -0.32 22.93
N LYS A 126 -12.17 -0.52 22.18
CA LYS A 126 -13.14 -1.60 22.39
C LYS A 126 -13.04 -2.74 21.38
N VAL A 127 -12.64 -2.45 20.15
CA VAL A 127 -12.64 -3.43 19.07
C VAL A 127 -11.54 -4.46 19.29
N TYR A 128 -11.84 -5.72 18.98
CA TYR A 128 -10.87 -6.78 18.95
C TYR A 128 -9.67 -6.36 18.09
N TRP A 129 -8.46 -6.48 18.66
CA TRP A 129 -7.27 -5.83 18.12
C TRP A 129 -6.95 -6.19 16.66
N LYS A 130 -7.25 -7.42 16.21
CA LYS A 130 -7.02 -7.83 14.80
C LYS A 130 -7.93 -7.10 13.81
N GLN A 131 -9.03 -6.52 14.28
CA GLN A 131 -9.99 -5.77 13.47
C GLN A 131 -9.71 -4.26 13.43
N GLN A 132 -8.71 -3.77 14.17
CA GLN A 132 -8.41 -2.33 14.24
C GLN A 132 -8.16 -1.69 12.88
N SER A 133 -7.52 -2.41 11.95
CA SER A 133 -7.19 -1.87 10.62
C SER A 133 -8.40 -1.37 9.83
N VAL A 134 -9.58 -1.95 10.08
CA VAL A 134 -10.83 -1.56 9.43
C VAL A 134 -11.32 -0.19 9.91
N LEU A 135 -10.90 0.25 11.10
CA LEU A 135 -11.25 1.57 11.60
C LEU A 135 -10.53 2.71 10.86
N ASN A 136 -9.53 2.41 10.02
CA ASN A 136 -8.90 3.42 9.17
C ASN A 136 -9.86 3.99 8.10
N PHE A 137 -11.00 3.32 7.83
CA PHE A 137 -12.05 3.90 6.98
C PHE A 137 -12.80 5.06 7.64
N LEU A 138 -12.82 5.15 8.98
CA LEU A 138 -13.46 6.26 9.69
C LEU A 138 -12.60 7.54 9.65
N LYS A 139 -11.31 7.40 9.38
CA LYS A 139 -10.36 8.51 9.35
C LYS A 139 -9.33 8.29 8.24
N ALA A 140 -9.76 8.49 7.01
CA ALA A 140 -9.01 8.11 5.81
C ALA A 140 -7.71 8.91 5.57
N ASP A 141 -7.51 10.02 6.29
CA ASP A 141 -6.33 10.90 6.20
C ASP A 141 -5.18 10.50 7.14
N SER A 142 -5.35 9.48 7.98
CA SER A 142 -4.36 9.08 8.98
C SER A 142 -4.46 7.62 9.38
N PHE A 143 -3.37 7.09 9.95
CA PHE A 143 -3.30 5.75 10.51
C PHE A 143 -3.19 5.80 12.04
N CYS A 144 -3.69 4.77 12.71
CA CYS A 144 -3.55 4.63 14.16
C CYS A 144 -2.10 4.26 14.53
N ILE A 145 -1.41 5.13 15.28
CA ILE A 145 -0.02 4.87 15.72
C ILE A 145 0.07 3.58 16.55
N ASN A 146 -0.85 3.33 17.47
CA ASN A 146 -0.83 2.11 18.30
C ASN A 146 -0.94 0.83 17.45
N GLU A 147 -1.72 0.87 16.36
CA GLU A 147 -1.84 -0.25 15.43
C GLU A 147 -0.52 -0.49 14.68
N LEU A 148 0.12 0.58 14.21
CA LEU A 148 1.42 0.53 13.54
C LEU A 148 2.50 -0.03 14.49
N GLU A 149 2.59 0.47 15.72
CA GLU A 149 3.55 -0.01 16.71
C GLU A 149 3.33 -1.50 17.05
N LEU A 150 2.07 -1.94 17.14
CA LEU A 150 1.76 -3.36 17.32
C LEU A 150 2.28 -4.20 16.14
N LEU A 151 2.05 -3.77 14.90
CA LEU A 151 2.52 -4.47 13.71
C LEU A 151 4.05 -4.46 13.57
N ILE A 152 4.73 -3.42 14.07
CA ILE A 152 6.19 -3.36 14.19
C ILE A 152 6.68 -4.38 15.21
N LYS A 153 6.09 -4.40 16.42
CA LYS A 153 6.44 -5.37 17.48
C LYS A 153 6.21 -6.82 17.03
N LEU A 154 5.16 -7.07 16.25
CA LEU A 154 4.89 -8.38 15.65
C LEU A 154 5.83 -8.72 14.47
N GLY A 155 6.62 -7.75 13.99
CA GLY A 155 7.58 -7.91 12.90
C GLY A 155 6.93 -7.99 11.51
N TYR A 156 5.70 -7.51 11.34
CA TYR A 156 5.00 -7.51 10.05
C TYR A 156 5.30 -6.25 9.22
N ILE A 157 5.57 -5.14 9.88
CA ILE A 157 6.04 -3.91 9.23
C ILE A 157 7.31 -3.42 9.93
N TYR A 158 8.03 -2.53 9.27
CA TYR A 158 9.10 -1.73 9.87
C TYR A 158 8.88 -0.26 9.52
N LYS A 159 9.51 0.63 10.29
CA LYS A 159 9.53 2.08 10.00
C LYS A 159 10.95 2.61 9.91
N VAL A 160 11.14 3.64 9.11
CA VAL A 160 12.41 4.37 8.92
C VAL A 160 12.15 5.85 9.16
N LYS A 161 12.92 6.49 10.04
CA LYS A 161 12.84 7.94 10.26
C LYS A 161 13.51 8.67 9.10
N HIS A 162 12.94 9.77 8.64
CA HIS A 162 13.66 10.69 7.77
C HIS A 162 14.84 11.31 8.53
N PRO A 163 16.03 11.50 7.91
CA PRO A 163 17.20 12.04 8.61
C PRO A 163 16.97 13.44 9.20
N VAL A 164 16.15 14.26 8.54
CA VAL A 164 15.95 15.69 8.89
C VAL A 164 14.50 16.06 9.24
N PHE A 165 13.51 15.32 8.76
CA PHE A 165 12.10 15.71 8.86
C PHE A 165 11.39 14.82 9.90
N PRO A 166 10.38 15.33 10.63
CA PRO A 166 9.57 14.56 11.57
C PRO A 166 8.53 13.69 10.83
N ILE A 167 9.02 12.87 9.90
CA ILE A 167 8.21 11.95 9.10
C ILE A 167 8.86 10.56 9.08
N TRP A 168 8.02 9.57 8.84
CA TRP A 168 8.37 8.16 8.92
C TRP A 168 7.86 7.42 7.70
N LEU A 169 8.72 6.58 7.12
CA LEU A 169 8.36 5.66 6.05
C LEU A 169 8.04 4.30 6.66
N TYR A 170 6.92 3.70 6.25
CA TYR A 170 6.47 2.37 6.68
C TYR A 170 6.42 1.39 5.50
N ASN A 171 6.94 0.20 5.73
CA ASN A 171 6.97 -0.86 4.71
C ASN A 171 6.84 -2.25 5.34
N ILE A 172 6.25 -3.18 4.59
CA ILE A 172 6.06 -4.58 5.00
C ILE A 172 7.39 -5.34 5.04
N THR A 173 7.52 -6.25 6.00
CA THR A 173 8.67 -7.15 6.13
C THR A 173 8.52 -8.39 5.24
N ARG A 174 9.61 -9.16 5.10
CA ARG A 174 9.57 -10.51 4.53
C ARG A 174 8.63 -11.43 5.31
N LYS A 175 8.59 -11.31 6.63
CA LYS A 175 7.69 -12.08 7.50
C LYS A 175 6.23 -11.87 7.11
N CYS A 176 5.78 -10.62 6.93
CA CYS A 176 4.40 -10.33 6.51
C CYS A 176 4.03 -10.99 5.18
N LYS A 177 4.95 -10.99 4.20
CA LYS A 177 4.72 -11.65 2.90
C LYS A 177 4.59 -13.16 3.04
N LEU A 178 5.50 -13.78 3.80
CA LEU A 178 5.49 -15.23 4.03
C LEU A 178 4.25 -15.68 4.78
N HIS A 179 3.90 -14.97 5.85
CA HIS A 179 2.75 -15.27 6.71
C HIS A 179 1.42 -14.88 6.07
N LYS A 180 1.43 -14.07 4.99
CA LYS A 180 0.23 -13.50 4.36
C LYS A 180 -0.67 -12.76 5.37
N ASN A 181 -0.06 -12.03 6.31
CA ASN A 181 -0.78 -11.21 7.30
C ASN A 181 -1.30 -9.92 6.65
N TRP A 182 -2.33 -10.08 5.81
CA TRP A 182 -2.91 -8.98 5.05
C TRP A 182 -4.06 -8.35 5.80
N ASN A 183 -3.96 -7.03 5.98
CA ASN A 183 -5.03 -6.17 6.46
C ASN A 183 -4.93 -4.79 5.81
N TYR A 184 -5.86 -3.86 6.08
CA TYR A 184 -5.82 -2.52 5.47
C TYR A 184 -4.45 -1.85 5.66
N THR A 185 -3.88 -1.96 6.87
CA THR A 185 -2.63 -1.33 7.26
C THR A 185 -1.41 -1.99 6.63
N THR A 186 -1.28 -3.32 6.71
CA THR A 186 -0.14 -4.04 6.11
C THR A 186 -0.16 -3.96 4.59
N LEU A 187 -1.33 -3.95 3.95
CA LEU A 187 -1.44 -3.70 2.52
C LEU A 187 -0.98 -2.29 2.15
N SER A 188 -1.24 -1.28 3.00
CA SER A 188 -0.87 0.12 2.76
C SER A 188 0.61 0.41 3.05
N CYS A 189 1.25 -0.34 3.95
CA CYS A 189 2.67 -0.17 4.31
C CYS A 189 3.59 -0.69 3.20
N ARG A 190 3.71 0.03 2.09
CA ARG A 190 4.60 -0.31 0.96
C ARG A 190 5.37 0.92 0.46
N GLY A 191 5.91 1.68 1.41
CA GLY A 191 6.46 3.03 1.20
C GLY A 191 5.52 4.14 1.68
N LEU A 192 4.66 3.85 2.67
CA LEU A 192 3.70 4.81 3.24
C LEU A 192 4.46 5.83 4.08
N ILE A 193 4.24 7.13 3.86
CA ILE A 193 4.93 8.18 4.60
C ILE A 193 3.91 8.91 5.48
N LEU A 194 4.18 8.93 6.79
CA LEU A 194 3.35 9.57 7.79
C LEU A 194 4.15 10.60 8.60
N ASP A 195 3.47 11.60 9.18
CA ASP A 195 4.04 12.43 10.25
C ASP A 195 3.94 11.75 11.62
N ASP A 196 4.48 12.39 12.66
CA ASP A 196 4.46 11.88 14.05
C ASP A 196 3.04 11.65 14.62
N SER A 197 2.02 12.31 14.06
CA SER A 197 0.61 12.14 14.45
C SER A 197 -0.10 11.01 13.70
N GLY A 198 0.59 10.38 12.74
CA GLY A 198 0.04 9.36 11.85
C GLY A 198 -0.72 9.93 10.66
N ARG A 199 -0.68 11.24 10.42
CA ARG A 199 -1.28 11.85 9.21
C ARG A 199 -0.47 11.47 7.99
N ILE A 200 -1.17 11.28 6.89
CA ILE A 200 -0.57 10.86 5.63
C ILE A 200 0.15 12.04 4.98
N ILE A 201 1.44 11.86 4.71
CA ILE A 201 2.26 12.76 3.92
C ILE A 201 2.38 12.25 2.48
N ALA A 202 2.50 10.93 2.30
CA ALA A 202 2.43 10.30 0.99
C ALA A 202 1.86 8.88 1.07
N ARG A 203 1.01 8.52 0.11
CA ARG A 203 0.28 7.24 0.05
C ARG A 203 0.69 6.45 -1.20
N PRO A 204 1.45 5.34 -1.06
CA PRO A 204 1.83 4.49 -2.17
C PRO A 204 0.68 3.58 -2.61
N PHE A 205 0.92 2.82 -3.68
CA PHE A 205 0.12 1.65 -3.98
C PHE A 205 0.05 0.71 -2.78
N LYS A 206 -1.16 0.21 -2.50
CA LYS A 206 -1.31 -0.98 -1.66
C LYS A 206 -0.53 -2.14 -2.28
N LYS A 207 -0.07 -3.09 -1.48
CA LYS A 207 0.49 -4.34 -2.00
C LYS A 207 -0.56 -5.03 -2.87
N PHE A 208 -0.24 -5.20 -4.14
CA PHE A 208 -1.04 -5.93 -5.12
C PHE A 208 -0.33 -7.21 -5.59
N PHE A 209 -1.08 -8.10 -6.22
CA PHE A 209 -0.75 -9.52 -6.31
C PHE A 209 -0.89 -10.06 -7.73
N GLU A 210 -0.34 -11.25 -7.98
CA GLU A 210 -0.65 -12.02 -9.18
C GLU A 210 -2.03 -12.68 -9.01
N ARG A 211 -2.69 -13.01 -10.13
CA ARG A 211 -4.07 -13.52 -10.10
C ARG A 211 -4.27 -14.72 -9.16
N HIS A 212 -3.31 -15.65 -9.16
CA HIS A 212 -3.36 -16.87 -8.34
C HIS A 212 -3.16 -16.62 -6.83
N GLU A 213 -2.69 -15.44 -6.43
CA GLU A 213 -2.52 -15.06 -5.03
C GLU A 213 -3.80 -14.40 -4.45
N ILE A 214 -4.78 -14.07 -5.31
CA ILE A 214 -6.03 -13.39 -4.92
C ILE A 214 -7.10 -14.43 -4.61
N TYR A 215 -7.88 -14.18 -3.56
CA TYR A 215 -8.97 -15.06 -3.17
C TYR A 215 -10.07 -15.11 -4.24
N PRO A 216 -10.60 -16.30 -4.59
CA PRO A 216 -11.68 -16.45 -5.56
C PRO A 216 -12.89 -15.57 -5.26
N GLU A 217 -13.21 -15.40 -3.97
CA GLU A 217 -14.27 -14.52 -3.49
C GLU A 217 -14.14 -13.06 -3.97
N VAL A 218 -12.91 -12.56 -4.09
CA VAL A 218 -12.62 -11.23 -4.62
C VAL A 218 -12.62 -11.25 -6.14
N LEU A 219 -12.03 -12.27 -6.76
CA LEU A 219 -12.00 -12.40 -8.23
C LEU A 219 -13.40 -12.45 -8.84
N ASN A 220 -14.36 -13.11 -8.17
CA ASN A 220 -15.75 -13.21 -8.62
C ASN A 220 -16.50 -11.87 -8.58
N LEU A 221 -15.97 -10.85 -7.90
CA LEU A 221 -16.52 -9.49 -7.92
C LEU A 221 -15.92 -8.64 -9.05
N LEU A 222 -14.82 -9.08 -9.65
CA LEU A 222 -14.16 -8.34 -10.71
C LEU A 222 -14.84 -8.63 -12.05
N TYR A 223 -15.20 -7.58 -12.77
CA TYR A 223 -15.77 -7.70 -14.12
C TYR A 223 -14.69 -7.60 -15.20
N LYS A 224 -14.31 -6.38 -15.57
CA LYS A 224 -13.22 -6.10 -16.52
C LYS A 224 -12.29 -5.03 -15.95
N PRO A 225 -10.99 -5.04 -16.33
CA PRO A 225 -10.11 -3.93 -15.99
C PRO A 225 -10.63 -2.63 -16.62
N ILE A 226 -10.51 -1.53 -15.87
CA ILE A 226 -10.81 -0.17 -16.34
C ILE A 226 -9.58 0.52 -16.92
N TYR A 227 -8.38 0.03 -16.59
CA TYR A 227 -7.11 0.53 -17.07
C TYR A 227 -6.08 -0.60 -17.06
N SER A 228 -5.16 -0.63 -18.02
CA SER A 228 -4.03 -1.56 -18.04
C SER A 228 -2.76 -0.78 -18.39
N ALA A 229 -1.76 -0.86 -17.52
CA ALA A 229 -0.49 -0.16 -17.69
C ALA A 229 0.65 -1.15 -17.93
N ASP A 230 1.61 -0.74 -18.76
CA ASP A 230 2.87 -1.46 -18.87
C ASP A 230 3.54 -1.56 -17.49
N LYS A 231 3.99 -2.77 -17.16
CA LYS A 231 4.77 -3.00 -15.96
C LYS A 231 6.24 -2.81 -16.31
N TRP A 232 6.78 -1.68 -15.88
CA TRP A 232 8.21 -1.40 -15.93
C TRP A 232 8.96 -2.21 -14.84
N ASP A 233 10.21 -2.58 -15.13
CA ASP A 233 11.13 -3.26 -14.21
C ASP A 233 12.13 -2.25 -13.66
N GLY A 234 11.65 -1.40 -12.77
CA GLY A 234 12.46 -0.42 -12.08
C GLY A 234 12.28 -0.51 -10.57
N ALA A 235 12.43 0.64 -9.92
CA ALA A 235 12.18 0.76 -8.50
C ALA A 235 11.11 1.80 -8.23
N LEU A 236 10.13 1.45 -7.37
CA LEU A 236 9.10 2.39 -6.95
C LEU A 236 9.71 3.60 -6.24
N GLY A 237 9.51 4.77 -6.84
CA GLY A 237 9.64 6.09 -6.26
C GLY A 237 8.32 6.57 -5.68
N VAL A 238 8.35 7.04 -4.44
CA VAL A 238 7.22 7.67 -3.75
C VAL A 238 7.54 9.15 -3.60
N MET A 239 6.79 10.00 -4.30
CA MET A 239 6.94 11.44 -4.15
C MET A 239 6.26 11.93 -2.88
N TYR A 240 6.93 12.78 -2.12
CA TYR A 240 6.37 13.45 -0.97
C TYR A 240 6.73 14.92 -0.98
N LYS A 241 5.81 15.74 -0.46
CA LYS A 241 6.03 17.17 -0.29
C LYS A 241 6.36 17.44 1.17
N TYR A 242 7.43 18.18 1.41
CA TYR A 242 7.73 18.72 2.73
C TYR A 242 8.07 20.19 2.62
N LYS A 243 7.34 21.03 3.35
CA LYS A 243 7.28 22.49 3.15
C LYS A 243 6.94 22.80 1.68
N ASN A 244 7.79 23.56 0.98
CA ASN A 244 7.56 23.98 -0.40
C ASN A 244 8.33 23.16 -1.45
N ASN A 245 9.00 22.08 -1.03
CA ASN A 245 9.83 21.26 -1.92
C ASN A 245 9.25 19.84 -2.06
N TYR A 246 9.43 19.28 -3.25
CA TYR A 246 9.11 17.89 -3.57
C TYR A 246 10.39 17.05 -3.50
N TYR A 247 10.22 15.82 -3.03
CA TYR A 247 11.28 14.82 -2.91
C TYR A 247 10.73 13.48 -3.34
N ILE A 248 11.60 12.60 -3.82
CA ILE A 248 11.24 11.21 -4.17
C ILE A 248 12.14 10.28 -3.38
N CYS A 249 11.55 9.28 -2.73
CA CYS A 249 12.32 8.21 -2.08
C CYS A 249 11.94 6.84 -2.62
N SER A 250 12.84 5.88 -2.46
CA SER A 250 12.49 4.48 -2.68
C SER A 250 11.43 4.02 -1.67
N LYS A 251 10.66 2.99 -2.02
CA LYS A 251 9.68 2.38 -1.08
C LYS A 251 10.28 1.85 0.24
N ASN A 252 11.60 1.70 0.34
CA ASN A 252 12.26 1.06 1.48
C ASN A 252 12.94 2.06 2.43
N ASN A 253 13.43 3.18 1.91
CA ASN A 253 14.25 4.13 2.68
C ASN A 253 14.29 5.50 1.98
N PHE A 254 14.35 6.57 2.79
CA PHE A 254 14.58 7.95 2.36
C PHE A 254 15.99 8.16 1.77
N ASN A 255 17.01 7.55 2.37
CA ASN A 255 18.43 7.84 2.05
C ASN A 255 19.03 6.88 1.02
N HIS A 256 18.20 6.23 0.20
CA HIS A 256 18.69 5.37 -0.87
C HIS A 256 19.04 6.23 -2.09
N TYR A 257 20.23 6.04 -2.69
CA TYR A 257 20.72 6.88 -3.79
C TYR A 257 19.74 7.00 -4.98
N ILE A 258 18.95 5.96 -5.28
CA ILE A 258 17.92 6.04 -6.33
C ILE A 258 16.91 7.16 -6.09
N GLY A 259 16.59 7.48 -4.83
CA GLY A 259 15.66 8.55 -4.48
C GLY A 259 16.24 9.91 -4.82
N THR A 260 17.55 10.09 -4.57
CA THR A 260 18.29 11.29 -4.99
C THR A 260 18.29 11.44 -6.51
N ILE A 261 18.62 10.36 -7.24
CA ILE A 261 18.57 10.34 -8.71
C ILE A 261 17.17 10.70 -9.21
N ALA A 262 16.14 10.10 -8.64
CA ALA A 262 14.76 10.37 -9.02
C ALA A 262 14.33 11.81 -8.72
N THR A 263 14.76 12.37 -7.59
CA THR A 263 14.47 13.76 -7.21
C THR A 263 15.12 14.74 -8.18
N ASP A 264 16.37 14.48 -8.58
CA ASP A 264 17.06 15.29 -9.60
C ASP A 264 16.36 15.17 -10.96
N ALA A 265 16.08 13.95 -11.41
CA ALA A 265 15.33 13.69 -12.64
C ALA A 265 13.96 14.41 -12.63
N PHE A 266 13.24 14.40 -11.52
CA PHE A 266 11.98 15.14 -11.39
C PHE A 266 12.16 16.65 -11.59
N TYR A 267 13.18 17.25 -10.97
CA TYR A 267 13.41 18.69 -11.10
C TYR A 267 13.83 19.11 -12.51
N ASN A 268 14.56 18.25 -13.21
CA ASN A 268 15.04 18.51 -14.56
C ASN A 268 14.00 18.17 -15.65
N GLN A 269 13.23 17.09 -15.46
CA GLN A 269 12.35 16.54 -16.50
C GLN A 269 10.88 16.90 -16.34
N LEU A 270 10.38 17.11 -15.11
CA LEU A 270 8.93 17.18 -14.86
C LEU A 270 8.49 18.42 -14.07
N ARG A 271 9.37 19.14 -13.38
CA ARG A 271 8.99 20.32 -12.57
C ARG A 271 8.38 21.45 -13.38
N HIS A 272 8.68 21.52 -14.68
CA HIS A 272 8.09 22.51 -15.59
C HIS A 272 6.61 22.20 -15.89
N LEU A 273 6.15 20.96 -15.66
CA LEU A 273 4.74 20.64 -15.68
C LEU A 273 4.06 21.44 -14.56
N ASN A 274 2.90 22.03 -14.84
CA ASN A 274 2.20 22.88 -13.90
C ASN A 274 1.56 22.00 -12.79
N ILE A 275 2.40 21.46 -11.90
CA ILE A 275 2.05 20.62 -10.74
C ILE A 275 1.41 21.50 -9.64
N LYS A 276 0.50 22.39 -10.02
CA LYS A 276 -0.42 23.06 -9.09
C LYS A 276 -1.48 22.03 -8.69
N ASP A 277 -1.95 22.12 -7.45
CA ASP A 277 -3.06 21.31 -6.90
C ASP A 277 -2.83 19.82 -6.55
N LEU A 278 -1.59 19.34 -6.44
CA LEU A 278 -1.32 17.97 -5.94
C LEU A 278 -1.18 17.84 -4.41
N LYS A 279 -1.65 18.83 -3.63
CA LYS A 279 -1.53 18.78 -2.16
C LYS A 279 -2.19 17.54 -1.55
N ASP A 280 -3.29 17.11 -2.15
CA ASP A 280 -4.06 15.95 -1.70
C ASP A 280 -3.68 14.66 -2.43
N TYR A 281 -2.60 14.67 -3.21
CA TYR A 281 -2.18 13.55 -4.04
C TYR A 281 -0.73 13.13 -3.78
N THR A 282 -0.44 11.87 -4.08
CA THR A 282 0.90 11.30 -4.13
C THR A 282 1.15 10.83 -5.55
N ILE A 283 2.18 11.38 -6.22
CA ILE A 283 2.65 10.81 -7.48
C ILE A 283 3.61 9.67 -7.17
N LEU A 284 3.40 8.55 -7.86
CA LEU A 284 4.28 7.40 -7.84
C LEU A 284 5.02 7.30 -9.15
N PHE A 285 6.30 6.94 -9.05
CA PHE A 285 7.18 6.82 -10.20
C PHE A 285 7.77 5.41 -10.27
N GLU A 286 7.99 4.89 -11.46
CA GLU A 286 9.00 3.87 -11.67
C GLU A 286 10.33 4.56 -11.99
N ILE A 287 11.35 4.31 -11.17
CA ILE A 287 12.69 4.86 -11.33
C ILE A 287 13.53 3.85 -12.12
N ILE A 288 14.02 4.29 -13.28
CA ILE A 288 14.93 3.52 -14.12
C ILE A 288 16.30 4.20 -14.08
N THR A 289 17.33 3.43 -13.75
CA THR A 289 18.69 3.94 -13.64
C THR A 289 19.69 2.89 -14.06
N LEU A 290 20.69 3.30 -14.85
CA LEU A 290 21.80 2.44 -15.26
C LEU A 290 22.69 2.04 -14.08
N LYS A 291 22.59 2.77 -12.96
CA LYS A 291 23.35 2.55 -11.72
C LYS A 291 22.73 1.48 -10.82
N ASN A 292 21.61 0.87 -11.20
CA ASN A 292 21.01 -0.24 -10.47
C ASN A 292 20.68 -1.40 -11.42
N PRO A 293 21.15 -2.63 -11.15
CA PRO A 293 20.88 -3.76 -12.04
C PRO A 293 19.44 -4.25 -11.89
N PHE A 294 18.64 -3.97 -12.92
CA PHE A 294 17.32 -4.57 -13.17
C PHE A 294 17.43 -5.81 -14.07
N THR A 295 16.31 -6.50 -14.29
CA THR A 295 16.23 -7.65 -15.23
C THR A 295 16.24 -7.15 -16.66
N ILE A 296 15.49 -6.09 -16.94
CA ILE A 296 15.50 -5.43 -18.24
C ILE A 296 16.73 -4.52 -18.32
N ASN A 297 17.50 -4.69 -19.40
CA ASN A 297 18.62 -3.82 -19.70
C ASN A 297 18.11 -2.59 -20.46
N TYR A 298 17.85 -1.52 -19.74
CA TYR A 298 17.47 -0.24 -20.31
C TYR A 298 18.68 0.44 -20.94
N THR A 299 18.53 0.98 -22.14
CA THR A 299 19.59 1.74 -22.84
C THR A 299 19.47 3.25 -22.61
N VAL A 300 18.47 3.69 -21.84
CA VAL A 300 18.18 5.10 -21.57
C VAL A 300 18.95 5.62 -20.35
N ALA A 301 19.17 6.93 -20.31
CA ALA A 301 19.71 7.62 -19.14
C ALA A 301 18.81 7.47 -17.90
N ASP A 302 19.34 7.84 -16.72
CA ASP A 302 18.58 7.88 -15.47
C ASP A 302 17.28 8.69 -15.66
N THR A 303 16.13 8.06 -15.40
CA THR A 303 14.81 8.63 -15.71
C THR A 303 13.73 8.13 -14.74
N ILE A 304 12.60 8.83 -14.73
CA ILE A 304 11.43 8.48 -13.93
C ILE A 304 10.17 8.46 -14.79
N PHE A 305 9.33 7.44 -14.59
CA PHE A 305 8.04 7.33 -15.26
C PHE A 305 6.92 7.50 -14.25
N PRO A 306 6.02 8.48 -14.39
CA PRO A 306 4.78 8.51 -13.62
C PRO A 306 4.03 7.19 -13.84
N ILE A 307 3.62 6.53 -12.76
CA ILE A 307 2.85 5.27 -12.84
C ILE A 307 1.54 5.33 -12.04
N ALA A 308 1.35 6.37 -11.22
CA ALA A 308 0.08 6.67 -10.57
C ALA A 308 0.06 8.07 -9.96
N VAL A 309 -1.17 8.59 -9.80
CA VAL A 309 -1.49 9.78 -9.03
C VAL A 309 -2.55 9.38 -8.00
N ILE A 310 -2.11 9.08 -6.78
CA ILE A 310 -2.97 8.51 -5.72
C ILE A 310 -3.56 9.63 -4.86
N ASN A 311 -4.88 9.68 -4.72
CA ASN A 311 -5.51 10.57 -3.76
C ASN A 311 -5.23 10.10 -2.31
N ASN A 312 -4.67 10.98 -1.48
CA ASN A 312 -4.20 10.65 -0.13
C ASN A 312 -5.33 10.24 0.83
N LYS A 313 -6.57 10.67 0.59
CA LYS A 313 -7.75 10.31 1.39
C LYS A 313 -8.42 9.06 0.85
N SER A 314 -8.82 9.05 -0.42
CA SER A 314 -9.61 7.94 -0.97
C SER A 314 -8.77 6.71 -1.32
N ALA A 315 -7.45 6.86 -1.44
CA ALA A 315 -6.52 5.85 -1.96
C ALA A 315 -6.81 5.37 -3.40
N LYS A 316 -7.66 6.09 -4.14
CA LYS A 316 -7.95 5.83 -5.56
C LYS A 316 -6.89 6.48 -6.46
N ASN A 317 -6.60 5.82 -7.59
CA ASN A 317 -5.76 6.37 -8.63
C ASN A 317 -6.58 7.37 -9.48
N ASP A 318 -5.97 8.49 -9.82
CA ASP A 318 -6.54 9.53 -10.67
C ASP A 318 -5.92 9.43 -12.07
N PHE A 319 -6.60 8.68 -12.94
CA PHE A 319 -6.10 8.36 -14.27
C PHE A 319 -6.03 9.59 -15.19
N THR A 320 -6.97 10.52 -15.06
CA THR A 320 -6.94 11.78 -15.83
C THR A 320 -5.67 12.57 -15.51
N ARG A 321 -5.31 12.71 -14.22
CA ARG A 321 -4.06 13.37 -13.83
C ARG A 321 -2.81 12.58 -14.22
N LEU A 322 -2.89 11.25 -14.25
CA LEU A 322 -1.78 10.41 -14.69
C LEU A 322 -1.48 10.64 -16.18
N GLU A 323 -2.51 10.64 -17.03
CA GLU A 323 -2.39 10.90 -18.47
C GLU A 323 -1.77 12.28 -18.77
N GLU A 324 -2.05 13.30 -17.95
CA GLU A 324 -1.43 14.63 -18.08
C GLU A 324 0.09 14.62 -17.84
N LEU A 325 0.59 13.66 -17.04
CA LEU A 325 2.00 13.50 -16.70
C LEU A 325 2.75 12.54 -17.64
N GLU A 326 2.04 11.61 -18.27
CA GLU A 326 2.60 10.61 -19.20
C GLU A 326 2.96 11.26 -20.55
N LYS A 327 4.20 11.74 -20.69
CA LYS A 327 4.70 12.34 -21.95
C LYS A 327 6.01 11.75 -22.48
N VAL A 328 6.52 10.69 -21.86
CA VAL A 328 7.83 10.11 -22.22
C VAL A 328 7.66 8.65 -22.65
N CYS A 329 7.86 8.39 -23.94
CA CYS A 329 7.98 7.03 -24.48
C CYS A 329 9.40 6.52 -24.27
N VAL A 330 9.54 5.31 -23.76
CA VAL A 330 10.82 4.58 -23.76
C VAL A 330 10.65 3.24 -24.45
N GLU A 331 11.54 2.98 -25.40
CA GLU A 331 11.61 1.72 -26.13
C GLU A 331 12.38 0.68 -25.31
N SER A 332 11.88 -0.55 -25.27
CA SER A 332 12.53 -1.68 -24.63
C SER A 332 12.33 -2.95 -25.46
N THR A 333 13.36 -3.76 -25.59
CA THR A 333 13.32 -5.04 -26.34
C THR A 333 12.55 -6.14 -25.60
N ILE A 334 12.43 -6.04 -24.28
CA ILE A 334 11.71 -6.98 -23.40
C ILE A 334 10.84 -6.17 -22.45
N LYS A 335 9.58 -6.60 -22.26
CA LYS A 335 8.67 -6.04 -21.25
C LYS A 335 8.54 -6.99 -20.06
N GLU A 336 8.42 -6.48 -18.83
CA GLU A 336 8.14 -7.34 -17.68
C GLU A 336 6.73 -7.91 -17.76
N GLY A 337 5.78 -7.09 -18.20
CA GLY A 337 4.38 -7.45 -18.39
C GLY A 337 3.50 -6.23 -18.20
N PHE A 338 2.36 -6.41 -17.56
CA PHE A 338 1.36 -5.36 -17.37
C PHE A 338 0.67 -5.46 -16.02
N VAL A 339 0.02 -4.37 -15.61
CA VAL A 339 -0.83 -4.30 -14.42
C VAL A 339 -2.23 -3.92 -14.83
N ASP A 340 -3.17 -4.83 -14.61
CA ASP A 340 -4.60 -4.57 -14.77
C ASP A 340 -5.15 -3.91 -13.52
N ILE A 341 -5.90 -2.83 -13.69
CA ILE A 341 -6.53 -2.08 -12.62
C ILE A 341 -8.05 -2.13 -12.80
N TYR A 342 -8.75 -2.54 -11.76
CA TYR A 342 -10.20 -2.73 -11.75
C TYR A 342 -10.91 -1.58 -11.03
N GLU A 343 -12.20 -1.43 -11.30
CA GLU A 343 -13.05 -0.38 -10.73
C GLU A 343 -13.04 -0.37 -9.19
N ASP A 344 -12.92 -1.56 -8.56
CA ASP A 344 -12.86 -1.70 -7.11
C ASP A 344 -11.48 -1.35 -6.50
N GLY A 345 -10.55 -0.83 -7.32
CA GLY A 345 -9.17 -0.52 -6.97
C GLY A 345 -8.27 -1.75 -6.82
N THR A 346 -8.75 -2.96 -7.12
CA THR A 346 -7.90 -4.15 -7.22
C THR A 346 -6.92 -3.97 -8.37
N MET A 347 -5.66 -4.31 -8.11
CA MET A 347 -4.62 -4.37 -9.14
C MET A 347 -4.11 -5.81 -9.24
N ILE A 348 -3.98 -6.30 -10.47
CA ILE A 348 -3.44 -7.62 -10.77
C ILE A 348 -2.25 -7.45 -11.68
N LYS A 349 -1.09 -7.95 -11.25
CA LYS A 349 0.11 -7.91 -12.09
C LYS A 349 0.24 -9.21 -12.87
N ASN A 350 0.55 -9.10 -14.15
CA ASN A 350 0.80 -10.20 -15.06
C ASN A 350 2.23 -10.05 -15.58
N LYS A 351 3.03 -11.11 -15.46
CA LYS A 351 4.42 -11.11 -15.91
C LYS A 351 4.55 -12.00 -17.14
N LEU A 352 5.28 -11.52 -18.14
CA LEU A 352 5.49 -12.28 -19.37
C LEU A 352 6.47 -13.44 -19.14
N PRO A 353 6.28 -14.58 -19.82
CA PRO A 353 7.16 -15.75 -19.69
C PRO A 353 8.63 -15.43 -19.96
N ASP A 354 8.93 -14.64 -20.99
CA ASP A 354 10.30 -14.30 -21.38
C ASP A 354 11.03 -13.51 -20.28
N PHE A 355 10.36 -12.50 -19.71
CA PHE A 355 10.87 -11.78 -18.55
C PHE A 355 11.13 -12.73 -17.37
N MET A 356 10.21 -13.65 -17.09
CA MET A 356 10.35 -14.59 -15.98
C MET A 356 11.53 -15.56 -16.17
N ASN A 357 11.86 -15.91 -17.41
CA ASN A 357 13.03 -16.72 -17.73
C ASN A 357 14.32 -15.96 -17.41
N GLU A 358 14.44 -14.71 -17.86
CA GLU A 358 15.61 -13.87 -17.56
C GLU A 358 15.74 -13.54 -16.07
N TYR A 359 14.62 -13.19 -15.42
CA TYR A 359 14.59 -12.93 -13.99
C TYR A 359 15.12 -14.13 -13.17
N LYS A 360 14.71 -15.36 -13.53
CA LYS A 360 15.18 -16.58 -12.85
C LYS A 360 16.68 -16.82 -13.05
N LYS A 361 17.21 -16.55 -14.25
CA LYS A 361 18.67 -16.65 -14.53
C LYS A 361 19.44 -15.69 -13.64
N LEU A 362 19.06 -14.41 -13.62
CA LEU A 362 19.70 -13.39 -12.78
C LEU A 362 19.58 -13.67 -11.28
N LYS A 363 18.42 -14.17 -10.83
CA LYS A 363 18.23 -14.50 -9.40
C LYS A 363 19.18 -15.59 -8.93
N LYS A 364 19.39 -16.64 -9.73
CA LYS A 364 20.35 -17.71 -9.44
C LYS A 364 21.78 -17.16 -9.36
N LEU A 365 22.17 -16.28 -10.28
CA LEU A 365 23.49 -15.62 -10.26
C LEU A 365 23.70 -14.78 -9.00
N LYS A 366 22.66 -14.07 -8.53
CA LYS A 366 22.70 -13.32 -7.27
C LYS A 366 22.82 -14.25 -6.06
N GLU A 367 22.05 -15.33 -5.98
CA GLU A 367 22.12 -16.26 -4.83
C GLU A 367 23.49 -16.97 -4.71
N ILE A 368 24.24 -17.13 -5.80
CA ILE A 368 25.61 -17.67 -5.80
C ILE A 368 26.64 -16.64 -5.29
N SER A 369 26.32 -15.34 -5.28
CA SER A 369 27.27 -14.25 -5.01
C SER A 369 27.05 -13.49 -3.68
N PHE A 370 26.06 -13.84 -2.85
CA PHE A 370 25.79 -13.15 -1.57
C PHE A 370 25.99 -14.04 -0.33
N VAL A 371 27.02 -13.76 0.46
CA VAL A 371 27.33 -14.47 1.73
C VAL A 371 26.93 -13.68 3.00
N ARG A 372 26.66 -12.36 2.99
CA ARG A 372 26.22 -11.62 4.20
C ARG A 372 25.23 -10.46 3.94
N ASN A 373 24.39 -10.17 4.94
CA ASN A 373 23.26 -9.22 4.89
C ASN A 373 23.63 -7.72 5.08
N SER A 374 24.91 -7.38 5.25
CA SER A 374 25.40 -6.02 5.58
C SER A 374 25.50 -5.05 4.39
N ASP A 375 25.21 -5.48 3.16
CA ASP A 375 25.57 -4.75 1.92
C ASP A 375 24.60 -3.63 1.49
N LYS A 376 23.68 -3.21 2.36
CA LYS A 376 22.57 -2.30 2.02
C LYS A 376 22.62 -0.91 2.67
N ILE A 377 23.76 -0.48 3.18
CA ILE A 377 23.94 0.87 3.76
C ILE A 377 25.09 1.58 3.03
N THR A 378 24.94 2.89 2.85
CA THR A 378 25.81 3.83 2.10
C THR A 378 27.31 3.73 2.39
N GLY A 379 27.71 3.13 3.52
CA GLY A 379 29.11 2.98 3.92
C GLY A 379 29.94 1.92 3.19
N SER A 380 29.36 1.05 2.34
CA SER A 380 30.11 -0.03 1.67
C SER A 380 30.33 0.18 0.16
N LEU A 381 30.23 1.40 -0.34
CA LEU A 381 30.42 1.69 -1.77
C LEU A 381 31.91 1.70 -2.20
N LEU A 382 32.85 1.84 -1.26
CA LEU A 382 34.29 1.95 -1.56
C LEU A 382 34.99 0.60 -1.83
N ASP A 383 34.44 -0.52 -1.35
CA ASP A 383 35.02 -1.86 -1.56
C ASP A 383 34.45 -2.62 -2.78
N ARG A 384 33.55 -2.00 -3.55
CA ARG A 384 32.83 -2.65 -4.67
C ARG A 384 33.63 -2.69 -5.97
N LYS A 385 34.95 -2.91 -5.92
CA LYS A 385 35.75 -3.27 -7.10
C LYS A 385 35.69 -4.78 -7.32
N LYS A 386 34.69 -5.26 -8.08
CA LYS A 386 34.74 -6.51 -8.86
C LYS A 386 33.46 -6.69 -9.67
N ILE A 387 33.28 -5.91 -10.74
CA ILE A 387 32.53 -6.33 -11.92
C ILE A 387 33.38 -5.94 -13.13
N MET A 388 33.44 -6.87 -14.09
CA MET A 388 34.39 -6.94 -15.18
C MET A 388 34.49 -5.66 -16.02
N ASP A 389 35.73 -5.41 -16.41
CA ASP A 389 36.23 -4.44 -17.36
C ASP A 389 35.49 -4.49 -18.71
N HIS A 390 34.71 -3.45 -19.00
CA HIS A 390 34.69 -2.86 -20.33
C HIS A 390 35.35 -1.50 -20.17
N SER A 391 36.63 -1.49 -20.56
CA SER A 391 37.56 -0.39 -20.44
C SER A 391 37.05 0.83 -21.21
N PHE A 392 37.40 1.99 -20.65
CA PHE A 392 37.08 3.36 -21.07
C PHE A 392 35.70 3.90 -20.68
N ASN A 393 35.57 4.34 -19.42
CA ASN A 393 35.34 5.77 -19.14
C ASN A 393 35.34 6.09 -17.62
N ASN A 394 36.51 6.53 -17.14
CA ASN A 394 36.71 7.61 -16.17
C ASN A 394 35.62 7.88 -15.11
N LEU A 395 35.40 6.93 -14.21
CA LEU A 395 34.58 7.14 -13.01
C LEU A 395 35.24 8.13 -12.02
N LEU A 396 36.58 8.19 -11.97
CA LEU A 396 37.29 9.10 -11.07
C LEU A 396 37.22 10.55 -11.55
N THR A 397 37.39 10.78 -12.86
CA THR A 397 37.33 12.11 -13.48
C THR A 397 35.93 12.72 -13.38
N ASN A 398 34.88 11.90 -13.49
CA ASN A 398 33.49 12.35 -13.33
C ASN A 398 33.12 12.68 -11.88
N LEU A 399 33.67 11.96 -10.90
CA LEU A 399 33.52 12.33 -9.48
C LEU A 399 34.27 13.61 -9.16
N THR A 400 35.47 13.82 -9.74
CA THR A 400 36.20 15.08 -9.53
C THR A 400 35.52 16.26 -10.22
N GLN A 401 35.00 16.10 -11.44
CA GLN A 401 34.21 17.15 -12.11
C GLN A 401 32.90 17.46 -11.39
N PHE A 402 32.22 16.46 -10.80
CA PHE A 402 30.99 16.67 -10.02
C PHE A 402 31.22 17.48 -8.74
N PHE A 403 32.41 17.38 -8.13
CA PHE A 403 32.79 18.18 -6.96
C PHE A 403 33.50 19.51 -7.31
N LEU A 404 33.96 19.69 -8.55
CA LEU A 404 34.68 20.89 -9.00
C LEU A 404 33.84 21.85 -9.86
N SER A 405 32.68 21.43 -10.39
CA SER A 405 31.77 22.36 -11.08
C SER A 405 30.86 23.06 -10.06
N GLU A 406 31.47 23.97 -9.31
CA GLU A 406 30.80 24.93 -8.44
C GLU A 406 29.90 25.85 -9.25
N ASN A 407 28.62 25.87 -8.88
CA ASN A 407 27.85 27.09 -8.85
C ASN A 407 27.79 27.46 -7.36
N GLU A 408 28.55 28.47 -6.94
CA GLU A 408 28.83 28.83 -5.53
C GLU A 408 27.57 29.00 -4.66
N MET A 409 26.39 29.12 -5.26
CA MET A 409 25.12 29.24 -4.53
C MET A 409 24.60 27.94 -3.89
N TYR A 410 25.24 26.78 -4.13
CA TYR A 410 24.79 25.47 -3.60
C TYR A 410 25.66 24.88 -2.49
N SER A 411 26.87 25.39 -2.25
CA SER A 411 27.78 24.88 -1.21
C SER A 411 27.24 25.12 0.21
N GLU A 412 26.62 26.28 0.47
CA GLU A 412 26.04 26.59 1.79
C GLU A 412 24.87 25.68 2.18
N LYS A 413 24.17 25.08 1.20
CA LYS A 413 23.07 24.14 1.49
C LYS A 413 23.53 22.70 1.65
N LEU A 414 24.69 22.32 1.15
CA LEU A 414 25.20 20.94 1.24
C LEU A 414 26.08 20.69 2.48
N ILE A 415 26.76 21.72 3.00
CA ILE A 415 27.47 21.63 4.29
C ILE A 415 26.50 21.41 5.47
N PHE A 416 25.21 21.70 5.29
CA PHE A 416 24.17 21.36 6.27
C PHE A 416 23.78 19.85 6.29
N TRP A 417 24.26 19.04 5.33
CA TRP A 417 23.85 17.64 5.13
C TRP A 417 25.00 16.60 5.24
N LEU A 418 26.22 17.05 5.49
CA LEU A 418 27.26 16.22 6.11
C LEU A 418 27.18 16.39 7.63
#